data_AF-A0A5R9CSJ7-F1
#
_entry.id   AF-A0A5R9CSJ7-F1
#
_cell.length_a   1.000
_cell.length_b   1.000
_cell.length_c   1.000
_cell.angle_alpha   90.00
_cell.angle_beta   90.00
_cell.angle_gamma   90.00
#
_symmetry.space_group_name_H-M   'P 1'
#
loop_
_entity.id
_entity.type
_entity.pdbx_description
1 polymer ?
#
loop_
_entity_poly.entity_id
_entity_poly.type
_entity_poly.pdbx_seq_one_letter_code
_entity_poly.pdbx_strand_id
1 'polypeptide(L)'
;MNDILKLSDFVLIYILIGLWLGDFFSMRNIGKSSETVSELLKKDARGLKVALEGTANLTAETQKLVTKKVKTINRWYFLASKTGSMIAMLIIQQWLVVTAKQNWGLVAIEISLLVICGVILAADMRVNIVRAQLEKALKPYEDRLWFEYKLKS
;
A
#
# COMPACT_ATOMS: atom_id res chain seq x y z
N MET A 1 5.47 -1.17 36.13
CA MET A 1 6.04 -1.84 34.94
C MET A 1 4.97 -2.41 34.01
N ASN A 2 3.91 -3.04 34.54
CA ASN A 2 2.73 -3.43 33.74
C ASN A 2 1.99 -2.25 33.07
N ASP A 3 1.97 -1.06 33.70
CA ASP A 3 1.23 0.08 33.15
C ASP A 3 1.90 0.72 31.93
N ILE A 4 3.24 0.70 31.86
CA ILE A 4 3.98 1.22 30.70
C ILE A 4 3.76 0.33 29.47
N LEU A 5 3.71 -0.99 29.66
CA LEU A 5 3.45 -1.96 28.58
C LEU A 5 2.01 -1.86 28.07
N LYS A 6 1.03 -1.75 28.97
CA LYS A 6 -0.36 -1.50 28.59
C LYS A 6 -0.51 -0.18 27.83
N LEU A 7 0.21 0.85 28.26
CA LEU A 7 0.22 2.14 27.57
C LEU A 7 0.87 2.04 26.18
N SER A 8 1.98 1.32 26.03
CA SER A 8 2.65 1.15 24.73
C SER A 8 1.81 0.35 23.74
N ASP A 9 1.16 -0.74 24.18
CA ASP A 9 0.24 -1.50 23.33
C ASP A 9 -0.96 -0.66 22.93
N PHE A 10 -1.54 0.08 23.88
CA PHE A 10 -2.63 1.00 23.60
C PHE A 10 -2.22 2.04 22.55
N VAL A 11 -1.07 2.71 22.71
CA VAL A 11 -0.56 3.69 21.74
C VAL A 11 -0.31 3.06 20.36
N LEU A 12 0.31 1.88 20.30
CA LEU A 12 0.58 1.17 19.04
C LEU A 12 -0.70 0.80 18.30
N ILE A 13 -1.72 0.32 19.01
CA ILE A 13 -3.03 0.01 18.43
C ILE A 13 -3.68 1.27 17.86
N TYR A 14 -3.64 2.40 18.56
CA TYR A 14 -4.19 3.66 18.06
C TYR A 14 -3.43 4.17 16.82
N ILE A 15 -2.11 4.02 16.78
CA ILE A 15 -1.29 4.34 15.60
C ILE A 15 -1.69 3.45 14.41
N LEU A 16 -1.88 2.15 14.64
CA LEU A 16 -2.33 1.21 13.60
C LEU A 16 -3.71 1.56 13.08
N ILE A 17 -4.66 1.91 13.95
CA ILE A 17 -5.99 2.38 13.56
C ILE A 17 -5.88 3.65 12.71
N GLY A 18 -5.04 4.61 13.11
CA GLY A 18 -4.79 5.83 12.35
C GLY A 18 -4.20 5.56 10.96
N LEU A 19 -3.21 4.66 10.87
CA LEU A 19 -2.64 4.20 9.61
C LEU A 19 -3.67 3.50 8.74
N TRP A 20 -4.51 2.65 9.32
CA TRP A 20 -5.56 1.94 8.62
C TRP A 20 -6.64 2.87 8.07
N LEU A 21 -7.07 3.86 8.86
CA LEU A 21 -7.99 4.91 8.39
C LEU A 21 -7.36 5.73 7.26
N GLY A 22 -6.09 6.12 7.38
CA GLY A 22 -5.37 6.84 6.34
C GLY A 22 -5.26 6.04 5.03
N ASP A 23 -4.95 4.75 5.14
CA ASP A 23 -4.91 3.84 4.01
C ASP A 23 -6.30 3.65 3.37
N PHE A 24 -7.35 3.52 4.18
CA PHE A 24 -8.73 3.44 3.71
C PHE A 24 -9.15 4.68 2.90
N PHE A 25 -8.81 5.89 3.37
CA PHE A 25 -9.05 7.12 2.62
C PHE A 25 -8.22 7.19 1.34
N SER A 26 -6.95 6.74 1.37
CA SER A 26 -6.11 6.70 0.19
C SER A 26 -6.65 5.74 -0.85
N MET A 27 -7.10 4.54 -0.43
CA MET A 27 -7.69 3.52 -1.30
C MET A 27 -9.00 4.01 -1.92
N ARG A 28 -9.84 4.70 -1.15
CA ARG A 28 -11.10 5.29 -1.63
C ARG A 28 -10.90 6.41 -2.65
N ASN A 29 -9.71 7.01 -2.71
CA ASN A 29 -9.37 8.04 -3.70
C ASN A 29 -8.74 7.48 -4.97
N ILE A 30 -8.32 6.21 -4.99
CA ILE A 30 -7.83 5.54 -6.20
C ILE A 30 -9.02 5.25 -7.12
N GLY A 31 -8.91 5.61 -8.40
CA GLY A 31 -9.95 5.44 -9.42
C GLY A 31 -10.97 6.59 -9.50
N LYS A 32 -10.91 7.58 -8.60
CA LYS A 32 -11.80 8.75 -8.68
C LYS A 32 -11.44 9.72 -9.80
N SER A 33 -10.18 9.74 -10.22
CA SER A 33 -9.68 10.66 -11.23
C SER A 33 -9.82 10.05 -12.62
N SER A 34 -9.53 8.74 -12.74
CA SER A 34 -9.67 7.92 -13.94
C SER A 34 -9.72 6.43 -13.56
N GLU A 35 -10.77 5.74 -14.00
CA GLU A 35 -10.92 4.31 -13.75
C GLU A 35 -9.94 3.47 -14.59
N THR A 36 -9.71 3.86 -15.85
CA THR A 36 -8.82 3.12 -16.76
C THR A 36 -7.35 3.24 -16.37
N VAL A 37 -6.87 4.43 -15.98
CA VAL A 37 -5.50 4.63 -15.49
C VAL A 37 -5.30 3.92 -14.16
N SER A 38 -6.30 3.94 -13.28
CA SER A 38 -6.28 3.16 -12.04
C SER A 38 -6.11 1.67 -12.33
N GLU A 39 -6.77 1.14 -13.35
CA GLU A 39 -6.61 -0.24 -13.79
C GLU A 39 -5.20 -0.56 -14.28
N LEU A 40 -4.58 0.34 -15.04
CA LEU A 40 -3.18 0.22 -15.48
C LEU A 40 -2.17 0.26 -14.32
N LEU A 41 -2.51 0.96 -13.23
CA LEU A 41 -1.70 1.12 -12.03
C LEU A 41 -1.86 -0.04 -11.02
N LYS A 42 -2.81 -0.95 -11.22
CA LYS A 42 -2.97 -2.18 -10.42
C LYS A 42 -1.76 -3.10 -10.58
N LYS A 43 -1.60 -4.04 -9.62
CA LYS A 43 -0.58 -5.11 -9.63
C LYS A 43 0.81 -4.60 -10.04
N ASP A 44 1.38 -3.70 -9.25
CA ASP A 44 2.71 -3.13 -9.49
C ASP A 44 2.84 -2.29 -10.79
N ALA A 45 1.77 -1.58 -11.16
CA ALA A 45 1.69 -0.78 -12.38
C ALA A 45 2.08 -1.56 -13.65
N ARG A 46 1.78 -2.88 -13.69
CA ARG A 46 2.12 -3.74 -14.83
C ARG A 46 1.46 -3.28 -16.13
N GLY A 47 0.19 -2.91 -16.08
CA GLY A 47 -0.52 -2.39 -17.27
C GLY A 47 0.12 -1.11 -17.78
N LEU A 48 0.56 -0.23 -16.87
CA LEU A 48 1.29 0.98 -17.24
C LEU A 48 2.66 0.67 -17.86
N LYS A 49 3.40 -0.33 -17.35
CA LYS A 49 4.68 -0.76 -17.95
C LYS A 49 4.49 -1.23 -19.39
N VAL A 50 3.46 -2.05 -19.65
CA VAL A 50 3.10 -2.52 -20.99
C VAL A 50 2.73 -1.35 -21.91
N ALA A 51 1.93 -0.40 -21.42
CA ALA A 51 1.56 0.80 -22.19
C ALA A 51 2.77 1.70 -22.54
N LEU A 52 3.79 1.74 -21.68
CA LEU A 52 5.00 2.55 -21.85
C LEU A 52 6.11 1.89 -22.68
N GLU A 53 6.02 0.58 -22.93
CA GLU A 53 6.89 -0.10 -23.90
C GLU A 53 6.53 0.27 -25.35
N GLY A 54 5.31 0.78 -25.57
CA GLY A 54 4.95 1.52 -26.77
C GLY A 54 5.40 2.95 -26.62
N THR A 55 5.74 3.60 -27.72
CA THR A 55 6.07 5.04 -27.79
C THR A 55 4.83 5.89 -27.45
N ALA A 56 4.30 5.76 -26.24
CA ALA A 56 3.47 6.76 -25.61
C ALA A 56 4.37 7.99 -25.47
N ASN A 57 4.27 8.94 -26.41
CA ASN A 57 5.00 10.21 -26.40
C ASN A 57 4.52 11.04 -25.20
N LEU A 58 4.93 10.62 -24.01
CA LEU A 58 4.88 11.42 -22.81
C LEU A 58 5.97 12.49 -22.91
N THR A 59 5.70 13.66 -22.35
CA THR A 59 6.76 14.66 -22.12
C THR A 59 7.86 14.06 -21.24
N ALA A 60 9.11 14.46 -21.50
CA ALA A 60 10.28 13.95 -20.79
C ALA A 60 10.19 14.12 -19.25
N GLU A 61 9.52 15.17 -18.79
CA GLU A 61 9.25 15.41 -17.37
C GLU A 61 8.28 14.38 -16.78
N THR A 62 7.17 14.10 -17.49
CA THR A 62 6.16 13.12 -17.11
C THR A 62 6.75 11.72 -17.09
N GLN A 63 7.58 11.37 -18.08
CA GLN A 63 8.26 10.07 -18.14
C GLN A 63 9.22 9.87 -16.96
N LYS A 64 10.01 10.90 -16.60
CA LYS A 64 10.89 10.85 -15.40
C LYS A 64 10.09 10.69 -14.11
N LEU A 65 8.97 11.40 -13.98
CA LEU A 65 8.08 11.32 -12.81
C LEU A 65 7.49 9.90 -12.69
N VAL A 66 6.97 9.37 -13.80
CA VAL A 66 6.36 8.04 -13.86
C VAL A 66 7.37 6.96 -13.49
N THR A 67 8.56 6.95 -14.10
CA THR A 67 9.61 5.97 -13.80
C THR A 67 10.03 6.02 -12.32
N LYS A 68 10.19 7.22 -11.75
CA LYS A 68 10.56 7.38 -10.33
C LYS A 68 9.48 6.84 -9.39
N LYS A 69 8.21 7.11 -9.70
CA LYS A 69 7.07 6.68 -8.87
C LYS A 69 6.74 5.20 -9.05
N VAL A 70 6.84 4.64 -10.26
CA VAL A 70 6.73 3.20 -10.51
C VAL A 70 7.84 2.43 -9.78
N LYS A 71 9.09 2.90 -9.80
CA LYS A 71 10.17 2.29 -9.01
C LYS A 71 9.86 2.31 -7.50
N THR A 72 9.20 3.35 -7.03
CA THR A 72 8.73 3.44 -5.64
C THR A 72 7.63 2.41 -5.38
N ILE A 73 6.66 2.26 -6.29
CA ILE A 73 5.62 1.24 -6.19
C ILE A 73 6.28 -0.15 -6.14
N ASN A 74 7.15 -0.53 -7.08
CA ASN A 74 7.84 -1.82 -7.08
C ASN A 74 8.55 -2.12 -5.75
N ARG A 75 9.25 -1.13 -5.18
CA ARG A 75 10.01 -1.30 -3.95
C ARG A 75 9.11 -1.61 -2.75
N TRP A 76 7.93 -0.98 -2.69
CA TRP A 76 7.00 -1.12 -1.57
C TRP A 76 5.88 -2.14 -1.83
N TYR A 77 5.69 -2.55 -3.08
CA TYR A 77 4.65 -3.50 -3.49
C TYR A 77 4.84 -4.86 -2.84
N PHE A 78 6.07 -5.32 -2.63
CA PHE A 78 6.31 -6.57 -1.91
C PHE A 78 5.73 -6.54 -0.49
N LEU A 79 5.92 -5.44 0.23
CA LEU A 79 5.37 -5.26 1.57
C LEU A 79 3.85 -5.02 1.53
N ALA A 80 3.37 -4.17 0.63
CA ALA A 80 1.94 -3.91 0.45
C ALA A 80 1.15 -5.17 0.00
N SER A 81 1.77 -6.08 -0.76
CA SER A 81 1.12 -7.33 -1.16
C SER A 81 0.88 -8.29 0.02
N LYS A 82 1.49 -8.03 1.18
CA LYS A 82 1.38 -8.83 2.41
C LYS A 82 0.28 -8.32 3.36
N THR A 83 -0.52 -7.33 2.98
CA THR A 83 -1.66 -6.84 3.80
C THR A 83 -2.64 -7.97 4.15
N GLY A 84 -2.85 -8.95 3.25
CA GLY A 84 -3.66 -10.14 3.57
C GLY A 84 -3.06 -11.03 4.66
N SER A 85 -1.74 -11.29 4.60
CA SER A 85 -1.04 -12.03 5.66
C SER A 85 -0.97 -11.26 6.98
N MET A 86 -0.96 -9.92 6.94
CA MET A 86 -1.04 -9.07 8.12
C MET A 86 -2.37 -9.26 8.87
N ILE A 87 -3.50 -9.28 8.16
CA ILE A 87 -4.81 -9.53 8.77
C ILE A 87 -4.84 -10.91 9.44
N ALA A 88 -4.32 -11.95 8.79
CA ALA A 88 -4.22 -13.28 9.37
C ALA A 88 -3.36 -13.29 10.65
N MET A 89 -2.22 -12.59 10.64
CA MET A 89 -1.35 -12.44 11.81
C MET A 89 -2.07 -11.74 12.98
N LEU A 90 -2.83 -10.68 12.72
CA LEU A 90 -3.60 -9.98 13.76
C LEU A 90 -4.69 -10.86 14.37
N ILE A 91 -5.38 -11.68 13.57
CA ILE A 91 -6.39 -12.63 14.07
C ILE A 91 -5.74 -13.67 14.99
N ILE A 92 -4.59 -14.22 14.58
CA ILE A 92 -3.83 -15.19 15.39
C ILE A 92 -3.34 -14.55 16.69
N GLN A 93 -2.84 -13.31 16.62
CA GLN A 93 -2.41 -12.55 17.80
C GLN A 93 -3.57 -12.36 18.78
N GLN A 94 -4.72 -11.88 18.30
CA GLN A 94 -5.90 -11.67 19.15
C GLN A 94 -6.35 -12.99 19.80
N TRP A 95 -6.30 -14.09 19.05
CA TRP A 95 -6.63 -15.42 19.58
C TRP A 95 -5.66 -15.89 20.66
N LEU A 96 -4.35 -15.68 20.47
CA LEU A 96 -3.32 -16.00 21.46
C LEU A 96 -3.48 -15.19 22.75
N VAL A 97 -3.80 -13.89 22.65
CA VAL A 97 -4.00 -13.02 23.82
C VAL A 97 -5.21 -13.48 24.66
N VAL A 98 -6.28 -13.95 24.02
CA VAL A 98 -7.50 -14.42 24.71
C VAL A 98 -7.30 -15.80 25.36
N THR A 99 -6.49 -16.67 24.75
CA THR A 99 -6.36 -18.08 25.17
C THR A 99 -5.16 -18.35 26.07
N ALA A 100 -4.09 -17.57 25.98
CA ALA A 100 -2.85 -17.80 26.72
C ALA A 100 -2.74 -16.92 27.98
N LYS A 101 -2.20 -17.49 29.06
CA LYS A 101 -1.81 -16.73 30.26
C LYS A 101 -0.65 -15.80 29.89
N GLN A 102 -0.84 -14.48 29.99
CA GLN A 102 0.15 -13.50 29.56
C GLN A 102 1.49 -13.68 30.29
N ASN A 103 2.51 -14.08 29.54
CA ASN A 103 3.90 -14.15 29.97
C ASN A 103 4.71 -13.07 29.24
N TRP A 104 5.80 -12.58 29.84
CA TRP A 104 6.66 -11.54 29.26
C TRP A 104 7.15 -11.84 27.83
N GLY A 105 7.46 -13.10 27.53
CA GLY A 105 7.84 -13.50 26.18
C GLY A 105 6.71 -13.36 25.15
N LEU A 106 5.45 -13.57 25.56
CA LEU A 106 4.29 -13.42 24.68
C LEU A 106 4.04 -11.93 24.36
N VAL A 107 4.21 -11.05 25.35
CA VAL A 107 4.07 -9.60 25.19
C VAL A 107 5.14 -9.03 24.25
N ALA A 108 6.39 -9.50 24.35
CA ALA A 108 7.45 -9.09 23.43
C ALA A 108 7.14 -9.48 21.97
N ILE A 109 6.60 -10.68 21.76
CA ILE A 109 6.16 -11.14 20.44
C ILE A 109 5.03 -10.24 19.92
N GLU A 110 4.08 -9.91 20.78
CA GLU A 110 2.93 -9.06 20.45
C GLU A 110 3.36 -7.67 19.93
N ILE A 111 4.22 -6.98 20.69
CA ILE A 111 4.77 -5.67 20.29
C ILE A 111 5.52 -5.78 18.96
N SER A 112 6.34 -6.82 18.78
CA SER A 112 7.08 -7.02 17.54
C SER A 112 6.16 -7.22 16.33
N LEU A 113 5.06 -7.95 16.51
CA LEU A 113 4.07 -8.21 15.46
C LEU A 113 3.31 -6.92 15.10
N LEU A 114 2.91 -6.12 16.10
CA LEU A 114 2.26 -4.83 15.91
C LEU A 114 3.16 -3.86 15.13
N VAL A 115 4.46 -3.82 15.44
CA VAL A 115 5.44 -3.03 14.68
C VAL A 115 5.53 -3.50 13.22
N ILE A 116 5.59 -4.81 12.98
CA ILE A 116 5.60 -5.37 11.61
C ILE A 116 4.32 -4.99 10.85
N CYS A 117 3.15 -5.09 11.49
CA CYS A 117 1.88 -4.68 10.90
C CYS A 117 1.88 -3.18 10.56
N GLY A 118 2.45 -2.33 11.42
CA GLY A 118 2.58 -0.90 11.18
C GLY A 118 3.44 -0.59 9.95
N VAL A 119 4.54 -1.33 9.76
CA VAL A 119 5.39 -1.20 8.57
C VAL A 119 4.66 -1.63 7.30
N ILE A 120 3.86 -2.71 7.36
CA ILE A 120 3.05 -3.19 6.22
C ILE A 120 2.00 -2.14 5.84
N LEU A 121 1.24 -1.60 6.81
CA LEU A 121 0.25 -0.54 6.57
C LEU A 121 0.89 0.73 6.02
N ALA A 122 2.02 1.16 6.57
CA ALA A 122 2.74 2.33 6.07
C ALA A 122 3.24 2.11 4.62
N ALA A 123 3.67 0.90 4.29
CA ALA A 123 4.04 0.53 2.92
C ALA A 123 2.84 0.59 1.97
N ASP A 124 1.70 0.02 2.38
CA ASP A 124 0.46 0.01 1.57
C ASP A 124 -0.05 1.43 1.34
N MET A 125 -0.16 2.24 2.40
CA MET A 125 -0.53 3.65 2.33
C MET A 125 0.39 4.43 1.40
N ARG A 126 1.72 4.20 1.47
CA ARG A 126 2.68 4.86 0.59
C ARG A 126 2.46 4.49 -0.88
N VAL A 127 2.20 3.21 -1.17
CA VAL A 127 1.89 2.74 -2.53
C VAL A 127 0.60 3.38 -3.02
N ASN A 128 -0.43 3.45 -2.18
CA ASN A 128 -1.73 3.99 -2.53
C ASN A 128 -1.68 5.51 -2.78
N ILE A 129 -0.93 6.27 -1.99
CA ILE A 129 -0.69 7.70 -2.23
C ILE A 129 0.04 7.91 -3.57
N VAL A 130 1.08 7.12 -3.83
CA VAL A 130 1.85 7.22 -5.08
C VAL A 130 1.00 6.87 -6.29
N ARG A 131 0.12 5.87 -6.19
CA ARG A 131 -0.87 5.54 -7.24
C ARG A 131 -1.82 6.69 -7.50
N ALA A 132 -2.41 7.28 -6.48
CA ALA A 132 -3.32 8.42 -6.64
C ALA A 132 -2.63 9.64 -7.28
N GLN A 133 -1.35 9.88 -6.97
CA GLN A 133 -0.56 10.92 -7.63
C GLN A 133 -0.27 10.61 -9.09
N LEU A 134 0.04 9.34 -9.41
CA LEU A 134 0.22 8.91 -10.79
C LEU A 134 -1.08 9.00 -11.59
N GLU A 135 -2.22 8.61 -11.01
CA GLU A 135 -3.52 8.69 -11.65
C GLU A 135 -3.85 10.13 -12.07
N LYS A 136 -3.61 11.11 -11.19
CA LYS A 136 -3.79 12.53 -11.51
C LYS A 136 -2.82 13.00 -12.60
N ALA A 137 -1.56 12.58 -12.56
CA ALA A 137 -0.54 12.99 -13.52
C ALA A 137 -0.74 12.36 -14.91
N LEU A 138 -1.29 11.14 -14.96
CA LEU A 138 -1.49 10.37 -16.18
C LEU A 138 -2.89 10.55 -16.79
N LYS A 139 -3.84 11.16 -16.05
CA LYS A 139 -5.17 11.53 -16.57
C LYS A 139 -5.14 12.20 -17.96
N PRO A 140 -4.25 13.16 -18.26
CA PRO A 140 -4.22 13.80 -19.58
C PRO A 140 -3.83 12.86 -20.73
N TYR A 141 -3.24 11.71 -20.41
CA TYR A 141 -2.75 10.71 -21.35
C TYR A 141 -3.54 9.40 -21.30
N GLU A 142 -4.68 9.41 -20.60
CA GLU A 142 -5.54 8.26 -20.31
C GLU A 142 -5.87 7.45 -21.57
N ASP A 143 -6.50 8.08 -22.57
CA ASP A 143 -6.96 7.42 -23.79
C ASP A 143 -5.81 6.76 -24.55
N ARG A 144 -4.66 7.45 -24.62
CA ARG A 144 -3.48 6.95 -25.32
C ARG A 144 -2.84 5.77 -24.60
N LEU A 145 -2.73 5.84 -23.28
CA LEU A 145 -2.18 4.75 -22.47
C LEU A 145 -3.10 3.52 -22.50
N TRP A 146 -4.41 3.74 -22.47
CA TRP A 146 -5.38 2.67 -22.56
C TRP A 146 -5.35 1.98 -23.93
N PHE A 147 -5.24 2.76 -25.00
CA PHE A 147 -5.12 2.24 -26.37
C PHE A 147 -3.84 1.42 -26.57
N GLU A 148 -2.68 1.94 -26.16
CA GLU A 148 -1.40 1.23 -26.22
C GLU A 148 -1.41 -0.05 -25.39
N TYR A 149 -2.05 -0.01 -24.20
CA TYR A 149 -2.24 -1.20 -23.39
C TYR A 149 -3.10 -2.25 -24.09
N LYS A 150 -4.25 -1.86 -24.64
CA LYS A 150 -5.17 -2.78 -25.34
C LYS A 150 -4.59 -3.36 -26.63
N LEU A 151 -3.71 -2.63 -27.31
CA LEU A 151 -3.02 -3.15 -28.49
C LEU A 151 -1.97 -4.22 -28.18
N LYS A 152 -1.44 -4.22 -26.95
CA LYS A 152 -0.29 -5.04 -26.54
C LYS A 152 -0.61 -6.11 -25.50
N SER A 153 -1.76 -6.01 -24.85
CA SER A 153 -2.29 -6.99 -23.88
C SER A 153 -3.08 -8.08 -24.59
#